data_AF-A0A7W1W8Z8-F1
#
_entry.id   AF-A0A7W1W8Z8-F1
#
_cell.length_a   1.000
_cell.length_b   1.000
_cell.length_c   1.000
_cell.angle_alpha   90.00
_cell.angle_beta   90.00
_cell.angle_gamma   90.00
#
_symmetry.space_group_name_H-M   'P 1'
#
loop_
_entity.id
_entity.type
_entity.pdbx_description
1 polymer ?
#
loop_
_entity_poly.entity_id
_entity_poly.type
_entity_poly.pdbx_seq_one_letter_code
_entity_poly.pdbx_strand_id
1 'polypeptide(L)'
;MNELEWQLLEEHTPLESVSVSGVEIKKGDRVILRPRKNGDIFDMALANQIAIIESIEQTYEDQVQLAVVLEDDPGRDLGMMRQPGHRFFFTLEEVEPLRGKDKV
;
A
#
# COMPACT_ATOMS: atom_id res chain seq x y z
N MET A 1 28.40 -11.30 9.89
CA MET A 1 27.12 -10.61 9.68
C MET A 1 27.42 -9.48 8.73
N ASN A 2 27.30 -9.76 7.44
CA ASN A 2 27.72 -8.85 6.37
C ASN A 2 26.56 -7.95 5.95
N GLU A 3 26.88 -6.75 5.49
CA GLU A 3 25.94 -5.78 4.91
C GLU A 3 25.16 -6.36 3.70
N LEU A 4 25.73 -7.38 3.04
CA LEU A 4 25.11 -8.12 1.93
C LEU A 4 24.08 -9.17 2.37
N GLU A 5 24.18 -9.69 3.61
CA GLU A 5 23.15 -10.62 4.14
C GLU A 5 21.85 -9.87 4.46
N TRP A 6 21.93 -8.58 4.78
CA TRP A 6 20.76 -7.71 4.98
C TRP A 6 20.01 -7.43 3.67
N GLN A 7 20.72 -7.25 2.55
CA GLN A 7 20.08 -7.05 1.24
C GLN A 7 19.36 -8.29 0.72
N LEU A 8 19.86 -9.49 1.05
CA LEU A 8 19.25 -10.78 0.68
C LEU A 8 18.00 -11.12 1.51
N LEU A 9 17.83 -10.53 2.70
CA LEU A 9 16.62 -10.67 3.52
C LEU A 9 15.45 -9.83 2.97
N GLU A 10 15.73 -8.77 2.21
CA GLU A 10 14.72 -7.88 1.62
C GLU A 10 14.30 -8.27 0.20
N GLU A 11 14.80 -9.38 -0.36
CA GLU A 11 14.31 -9.95 -1.62
C GLU A 11 12.99 -10.70 -1.43
N HIS A 12 12.00 -10.06 -0.80
CA HIS A 12 10.62 -10.45 -1.04
C HIS A 12 10.27 -9.94 -2.43
N THR A 13 10.19 -10.86 -3.39
CA THR A 13 9.73 -10.54 -4.75
C THR A 13 8.45 -9.72 -4.64
N PRO A 14 8.42 -8.45 -5.08
CA PRO A 14 7.24 -7.61 -4.93
C PRO A 14 6.11 -8.25 -5.72
N LEU A 15 4.96 -8.43 -5.08
CA LEU A 15 3.78 -8.98 -5.74
C LEU A 15 3.32 -8.01 -6.83
N GLU A 16 3.07 -8.50 -8.04
CA GLU A 16 2.65 -7.65 -9.15
C GLU A 16 1.17 -7.23 -9.04
N SER A 17 0.32 -8.11 -8.51
CA SER A 17 -1.10 -7.86 -8.29
C SER A 17 -1.63 -8.68 -7.11
N VAL A 18 -2.73 -8.22 -6.51
CA VAL A 18 -3.48 -8.92 -5.46
C VAL A 18 -4.98 -8.69 -5.61
N SER A 19 -5.79 -9.58 -5.06
CA SER A 19 -7.26 -9.45 -5.09
C SER A 19 -7.78 -8.87 -3.79
N VAL A 20 -8.53 -7.78 -3.88
CA VAL A 20 -9.25 -7.16 -2.75
C VAL A 20 -10.73 -7.14 -3.09
N SER A 21 -11.56 -7.74 -2.23
CA SER A 21 -13.01 -7.85 -2.43
C SER A 21 -13.42 -8.39 -3.81
N GLY A 22 -12.60 -9.29 -4.40
CA GLY A 22 -12.84 -9.88 -5.72
C GLY A 22 -12.40 -9.00 -6.90
N VAL A 23 -11.77 -7.87 -6.66
CA VAL A 23 -11.18 -6.99 -7.68
C VAL A 23 -9.66 -7.13 -7.63
N GLU A 24 -9.06 -7.45 -8.77
CA GLU A 24 -7.61 -7.43 -8.91
C GLU A 24 -7.10 -5.98 -8.95
N ILE A 25 -6.14 -5.68 -8.08
CA ILE A 25 -5.46 -4.39 -7.99
C ILE A 25 -3.96 -4.60 -8.18
N LYS A 26 -3.29 -3.61 -8.76
CA LYS A 26 -1.84 -3.61 -8.98
C LYS A 26 -1.21 -2.26 -8.68
N LYS A 27 0.12 -2.20 -8.71
CA LYS A 27 0.88 -0.94 -8.64
C LYS A 27 0.30 0.11 -9.60
N GLY A 28 0.05 1.31 -9.10
CA GLY A 28 -0.51 2.45 -9.82
C GLY A 28 -2.05 2.52 -9.80
N ASP A 29 -2.76 1.49 -9.33
CA ASP A 29 -4.19 1.59 -9.12
C ASP A 29 -4.52 2.45 -7.89
N ARG A 30 -5.77 2.94 -7.87
CA ARG A 30 -6.31 3.77 -6.80
C ARG A 30 -7.18 2.95 -5.85
N VAL A 31 -7.05 3.24 -4.57
CA VAL A 31 -7.83 2.64 -3.49
C VAL A 31 -8.35 3.72 -2.56
N ILE A 32 -9.45 3.42 -1.87
CA ILE A 32 -9.97 4.21 -0.76
C ILE A 32 -9.47 3.57 0.53
N LEU A 33 -8.94 4.38 1.44
CA LEU A 33 -8.46 3.91 2.74
C LEU A 33 -9.62 3.73 3.72
N ARG A 34 -9.70 2.54 4.32
CA ARG A 34 -10.69 2.11 5.33
C ARG A 34 -9.97 1.58 6.59
N PRO A 35 -9.20 2.42 7.30
CA PRO A 35 -8.54 2.00 8.53
C PRO A 35 -9.56 1.49 9.56
N ARG A 36 -9.14 0.48 10.35
CA ARG A 36 -10.01 -0.09 11.39
C ARG A 36 -10.31 0.94 12.48
N LYS A 37 -11.44 0.75 13.18
CA LYS A 37 -11.88 1.62 14.29
C LYS A 37 -10.89 1.76 15.47
N ASN A 38 -9.92 0.86 15.59
CA ASN A 38 -8.86 0.90 16.61
C ASN A 38 -7.50 1.36 16.05
N GLY A 39 -7.47 1.89 14.83
CA GLY A 39 -6.28 2.54 14.27
C GLY A 39 -5.87 3.76 15.08
N ASP A 40 -4.65 4.24 14.84
CA ASP A 40 -4.14 5.40 15.55
C ASP A 40 -4.81 6.72 15.07
N ILE A 41 -4.41 7.86 15.65
CA ILE A 41 -4.98 9.17 15.29
C ILE A 41 -4.66 9.52 13.83
N PHE A 42 -3.54 9.04 13.29
CA PHE A 42 -3.16 9.27 11.89
C PHE A 42 -4.04 8.44 10.95
N ASP A 43 -4.29 7.17 11.26
CA ASP A 43 -5.20 6.30 10.52
C ASP A 43 -6.58 6.94 10.37
N MET A 44 -7.12 7.47 11.47
CA MET A 44 -8.39 8.18 11.46
C MET A 44 -8.40 9.41 10.55
N ALA A 45 -7.28 10.13 10.43
CA ALA A 45 -7.14 11.27 9.51
C ALA A 45 -7.05 10.84 8.04
N LEU A 46 -6.56 9.63 7.78
CA LEU A 46 -6.43 9.03 6.45
C LEU A 46 -7.71 8.32 5.98
N ALA A 47 -8.69 8.14 6.86
CA ALA A 47 -9.94 7.47 6.53
C ALA A 47 -10.69 8.16 5.38
N ASN A 48 -11.14 7.37 4.40
CA ASN A 48 -11.81 7.80 3.16
C ASN A 48 -10.93 8.59 2.18
N GLN A 49 -9.62 8.71 2.41
CA GLN A 49 -8.72 9.32 1.43
C GLN A 49 -8.48 8.37 0.25
N ILE A 50 -8.24 8.94 -0.93
CA ILE A 50 -7.81 8.20 -2.11
C ILE A 50 -6.29 8.09 -2.07
N ALA A 51 -5.79 6.87 -2.24
CA ALA A 51 -4.37 6.58 -2.31
C ALA A 51 -4.03 5.79 -3.56
N ILE A 52 -2.79 5.93 -4.02
CA ILE A 52 -2.23 5.22 -5.16
C ILE A 52 -1.28 4.15 -4.63
N ILE A 53 -1.40 2.94 -5.15
CA ILE A 53 -0.52 1.81 -4.78
C ILE A 53 0.87 2.04 -5.36
N GLU A 54 1.88 2.20 -4.52
CA GLU A 54 3.29 2.29 -4.93
C GLU A 54 3.94 0.92 -5.03
N SER A 55 3.69 0.04 -4.06
CA SER A 55 4.18 -1.34 -4.04
C SER A 55 3.20 -2.24 -3.28
N ILE A 56 3.28 -3.53 -3.59
CA ILE A 56 2.62 -4.59 -2.83
C ILE A 56 3.74 -5.38 -2.17
N GLU A 57 3.72 -5.39 -0.84
CA GLU A 57 4.79 -5.95 -0.02
C GLU A 57 4.24 -7.13 0.77
N GLN A 58 5.03 -8.19 0.88
CA GLN A 58 4.72 -9.35 1.69
C GLN A 58 5.66 -9.35 2.89
N THR A 59 5.11 -9.45 4.10
CA THR A 59 5.92 -9.56 5.33
C THR A 59 6.48 -10.96 5.48
N TYR A 60 7.44 -11.13 6.40
CA TYR A 60 7.99 -12.44 6.76
C TYR A 60 6.95 -13.43 7.32
N GLU A 61 5.78 -12.95 7.73
CA GLU A 61 4.65 -13.76 8.21
C GLU A 61 3.64 -14.09 7.08
N ASP A 62 4.07 -13.97 5.82
CA ASP A 62 3.25 -14.14 4.62
C ASP A 62 2.05 -13.18 4.51
N GLN A 63 2.03 -12.09 5.29
CA GLN A 63 0.95 -11.10 5.23
C GLN A 63 1.20 -10.09 4.12
N VAL A 64 0.19 -9.82 3.31
CA VAL A 64 0.26 -8.82 2.24
C VAL A 64 -0.15 -7.45 2.78
N GLN A 65 0.68 -6.45 2.50
CA GLN A 65 0.41 -5.05 2.77
C GLN A 65 0.60 -4.21 1.49
N LEU A 66 -0.18 -3.15 1.38
CA LEU A 66 -0.07 -2.18 0.30
C LEU A 66 0.70 -0.97 0.82
N ALA A 67 1.82 -0.66 0.18
CA ALA A 67 2.45 0.64 0.36
C ALA A 67 1.77 1.63 -0.57
N VAL A 68 1.16 2.67 0.01
CA VAL A 68 0.36 3.65 -0.72
C VAL A 68 0.86 5.06 -0.46
N VAL A 69 0.63 5.93 -1.43
CA VAL A 69 0.84 7.37 -1.32
C VAL A 69 -0.50 8.05 -1.55
N LEU A 70 -0.85 9.05 -0.73
CA LEU A 70 -2.12 9.74 -0.91
C LEU A 70 -2.10 10.51 -2.23
N GLU A 71 -3.23 10.50 -2.94
CA GLU A 71 -3.36 11.20 -4.23
C GLU A 71 -3.09 12.71 -4.09
N ASP A 72 -3.55 13.27 -2.96
CA ASP A 72 -3.46 14.69 -2.59
C ASP A 72 -2.28 15.05 -1.67
N ASP A 73 -1.32 14.14 -1.43
CA ASP A 73 -0.14 14.45 -0.61
C ASP A 73 0.77 15.48 -1.33
N PRO A 74 1.05 16.66 -0.74
CA PRO A 74 2.04 17.60 -1.28
C PRO A 74 3.43 16.97 -1.46
N GLY A 75 3.77 15.97 -0.65
CA GLY A 75 4.99 15.18 -0.72
C GLY A 75 4.89 13.90 -1.55
N ARG A 76 3.85 13.74 -2.39
CA ARG A 76 3.63 12.51 -3.17
C ARG A 76 4.87 12.04 -3.94
N ASP A 77 5.62 12.97 -4.52
CA ASP A 77 6.83 12.66 -5.28
C ASP A 77 7.93 12.07 -4.37
N LEU A 78 8.02 12.50 -3.10
CA LEU A 78 8.92 11.92 -2.11
C LEU A 78 8.49 10.49 -1.74
N GLY A 79 7.18 10.27 -1.61
CA GLY A 79 6.61 8.93 -1.40
C GLY A 79 6.92 7.97 -2.55
N MET A 80 6.79 8.44 -3.80
CA MET A 80 7.15 7.68 -4.99
C MET A 80 8.66 7.39 -5.09
N MET A 81 9.50 8.28 -4.57
CA MET A 81 10.95 8.07 -4.42
C MET A 81 11.31 7.22 -3.19
N ARG A 82 10.32 6.68 -2.47
CA ARG A 82 10.48 5.87 -1.26
C ARG A 82 11.20 6.58 -0.12
N GLN A 83 11.10 7.91 -0.05
CA GLN A 83 11.59 8.65 1.10
C GLN A 83 10.69 8.40 2.32
N PRO A 84 11.27 8.37 3.54
CA PRO A 84 10.49 8.17 4.77
C PRO A 84 9.39 9.23 4.95
N GLY A 85 8.26 8.83 5.54
CA GLY A 85 7.19 9.75 5.96
C GLY A 85 6.07 10.00 4.94
N HIS A 86 6.22 9.52 3.70
CA HIS A 86 5.24 9.73 2.62
C HIS A 86 4.69 8.44 2.01
N ARG A 87 4.98 7.29 2.63
CA ARG A 87 4.37 6.00 2.31
C ARG A 87 3.64 5.49 3.54
N PHE A 88 2.41 5.08 3.34
CA PHE A 88 1.57 4.47 4.37
C PHE A 88 1.33 3.02 4.02
N PHE A 89 1.23 2.17 5.03
CA PHE A 89 1.07 0.73 4.85
C PHE A 89 -0.29 0.31 5.37
N PHE A 90 -1.10 -0.31 4.51
CA PHE A 90 -2.42 -0.80 4.85
C PHE A 90 -2.57 -2.27 4.49
N THR A 91 -3.31 -3.02 5.30
CA THR A 91 -3.67 -4.40 4.95
C THR A 91 -4.74 -4.42 3.84
N LEU A 92 -4.90 -5.57 3.18
CA LEU A 92 -5.94 -5.75 2.16
C LEU A 92 -7.37 -5.54 2.69
N GLU A 93 -7.60 -5.72 3.99
CA GLU A 93 -8.90 -5.51 4.63
C GLU A 93 -9.18 -4.03 4.94
N GLU A 94 -8.15 -3.18 4.91
CA GLU A 94 -8.23 -1.75 5.25
C GLU A 94 -8.26 -0.86 4.01
N VAL A 95 -8.47 -1.46 2.84
CA VAL A 95 -8.58 -0.73 1.57
C VAL A 95 -9.78 -1.21 0.77
N GLU A 96 -10.35 -0.30 0.00
CA GLU A 96 -11.38 -0.61 -0.99
C GLU A 96 -10.90 -0.20 -2.38
N PRO A 97 -10.93 -1.07 -3.39
CA PRO A 97 -10.58 -0.72 -4.76
C PRO A 97 -11.49 0.40 -5.29
N LEU A 98 -10.91 1.50 -5.77
CA LEU A 98 -11.68 2.59 -6.37
C LEU A 98 -12.22 2.19 -7.76
N ARG A 99 -11.55 1.23 -8.43
CA ARG A 99 -11.96 0.67 -9.72
C ARG A 99 -12.89 -0.52 -9.53
N GLY A 100 -14.15 -0.25 -9.25
CA GLY A 100 -15.24 -1.17 -9.54
C GLY A 100 -15.86 -0.84 -10.89
N LYS A 101 -15.59 -1.65 -11.93
CA LYS A 101 -16.20 -1.69 -13.28
C LYS A 101 -15.49 -0.94 -14.41
N ASP A 102 -14.31 -1.42 -14.82
CA ASP A 102 -13.88 -1.29 -16.23
C ASP A 102 -13.58 -2.69 -16.78
N LYS A 103 -14.64 -3.43 -17.10
CA LYS A 103 -14.59 -4.45 -18.15
C LYS A 103 -15.57 -3.99 -19.21
N VAL A 104 -15.06 -3.20 -20.17
CA VAL A 104 -15.67 -3.01 -21.50
C VAL A 104 -15.06 -4.05 -22.43
#